data_AF-A0A940WBE0-F1
#
_entry.id   AF-A0A940WBE0-F1
#
_cell.length_a   1.000
_cell.length_b   1.000
_cell.length_c   1.000
_cell.angle_alpha   90.00
_cell.angle_beta   90.00
_cell.angle_gamma   90.00
#
_symmetry.space_group_name_H-M   'P 1'
#
loop_
_entity.id
_entity.type
_entity.pdbx_description
1 polymer ?
#
loop_
_entity_poly.entity_id
_entity_poly.type
_entity_poly.pdbx_seq_one_letter_code
_entity_poly.pdbx_strand_id
1 'polypeptide(L)'
;MSARGKARRRALDILFEAEARRLSPLDVLAERVERADPPVNEYTSFLVEGAVRHIDRIDELISTYSEGWTLERMPAVDRNVLRGGTYEMLWSDEVPEGVVISEWVHLAAELSTDESPQFVNGLLARFKQLKPSLSL
;
A
#
# COMPACT_ATOMS: atom_id res chain seq x y z
N MET A 1 12.68 -1.76 -12.31
CA MET A 1 12.25 -1.29 -10.98
C MET A 1 13.39 -0.59 -10.26
N SER A 2 13.16 0.63 -9.77
CA SER A 2 14.10 1.37 -8.92
C SER A 2 14.29 0.68 -7.56
N ALA A 3 15.27 1.12 -6.75
CA ALA A 3 15.43 0.60 -5.38
C ALA A 3 14.14 0.79 -4.55
N ARG A 4 13.49 1.96 -4.66
CA ARG A 4 12.20 2.25 -4.02
C ARG A 4 11.06 1.39 -4.57
N GLY A 5 11.04 1.12 -5.89
CA GLY A 5 10.05 0.21 -6.48
C GLY A 5 10.18 -1.23 -5.96
N LYS A 6 11.41 -1.74 -5.82
CA LYS A 6 11.66 -3.04 -5.18
C LYS A 6 11.22 -3.06 -3.71
N ALA A 7 11.42 -1.97 -2.98
CA ALA A 7 10.97 -1.83 -1.60
C ALA A 7 9.44 -1.81 -1.48
N ARG A 8 8.71 -1.11 -2.36
CA ARG A 8 7.24 -1.15 -2.41
C ARG A 8 6.70 -2.54 -2.67
N ARG A 9 7.27 -3.25 -3.65
CA ARG A 9 6.92 -4.65 -3.93
C ARG A 9 7.10 -5.52 -2.68
N ARG A 10 8.23 -5.38 -1.98
CA ARG A 10 8.49 -6.16 -0.77
C ARG A 10 7.54 -5.78 0.38
N ALA A 11 7.18 -4.51 0.51
CA ALA A 11 6.18 -4.07 1.48
C ALA A 11 4.80 -4.67 1.17
N LEU A 12 4.40 -4.68 -0.10
CA LEU A 12 3.19 -5.34 -0.56
C LEU A 12 3.19 -6.84 -0.23
N ASP A 13 4.30 -7.54 -0.51
CA ASP A 13 4.43 -8.97 -0.20
C ASP A 13 4.21 -9.25 1.29
N ILE A 14 4.74 -8.40 2.18
CA ILE A 14 4.59 -8.53 3.64
C ILE A 14 3.14 -8.26 4.05
N LEU A 15 2.52 -7.17 3.59
CA LEU A 15 1.14 -6.83 3.91
C LEU A 15 0.17 -7.94 3.44
N PHE A 16 0.36 -8.43 2.22
CA PHE A 16 -0.41 -9.52 1.64
C PHE A 16 -0.20 -10.84 2.41
N GLU A 17 1.04 -11.20 2.72
CA GLU A 17 1.35 -12.41 3.49
C GLU A 17 0.72 -12.38 4.88
N ALA A 18 0.82 -11.25 5.57
CA ALA A 18 0.23 -11.07 6.89
C ALA A 18 -1.28 -11.25 6.86
N GLU A 19 -1.96 -10.68 5.85
CA GLU A 19 -3.39 -10.87 5.67
C GLU A 19 -3.75 -12.33 5.38
N ALA A 20 -3.04 -12.98 4.46
CA ALA A 20 -3.27 -14.38 4.09
C ALA A 20 -3.06 -15.34 5.27
N ARG A 21 -2.05 -15.07 6.12
CA ARG A 21 -1.73 -15.85 7.31
C ARG A 21 -2.53 -15.43 8.54
N ARG A 22 -3.31 -14.34 8.47
CA ARG A 22 -4.00 -13.70 9.61
C ARG A 22 -3.06 -13.37 10.77
N LEU A 23 -1.90 -12.81 10.43
CA LEU A 23 -0.86 -12.37 11.37
C LEU A 23 -0.74 -10.84 11.37
N SER A 24 -0.06 -10.31 12.38
CA SER A 24 0.36 -8.91 12.37
C SER A 24 1.37 -8.67 11.24
N PRO A 25 1.22 -7.62 10.41
CA PRO A 25 2.24 -7.27 9.43
C PRO A 25 3.60 -6.92 10.05
N LEU A 26 3.60 -6.45 11.30
CA LEU A 26 4.85 -6.17 12.03
C LEU A 26 5.57 -7.47 12.42
N ASP A 27 4.84 -8.53 12.75
CA ASP A 27 5.44 -9.84 13.06
C ASP A 27 6.05 -10.45 11.80
N VAL A 28 5.33 -10.38 10.66
CA VAL A 28 5.85 -10.83 9.36
C VAL A 28 7.06 -10.00 8.93
N LEU A 29 7.04 -8.68 9.15
CA LEU A 29 8.19 -7.82 8.90
C LEU A 29 9.39 -8.23 9.76
N ALA A 30 9.21 -8.47 11.06
CA ALA A 30 10.26 -8.92 11.95
C ALA A 30 10.87 -10.25 11.49
N GLU A 31 10.04 -11.25 11.17
CA GLU A 31 10.49 -12.53 10.60
C GLU A 31 11.32 -12.32 9.31
N ARG A 32 10.89 -11.41 8.44
CA ARG A 32 11.57 -11.09 7.18
C ARG A 32 12.90 -10.38 7.44
N VAL A 33 12.98 -9.46 8.40
CA VAL A 33 14.21 -8.76 8.78
C VAL A 33 15.23 -9.75 9.35
N GLU A 34 14.81 -10.67 10.20
CA GLU A 34 15.70 -11.68 10.80
C GLU A 34 16.26 -12.68 9.77
N ARG A 35 15.45 -13.06 8.77
CA ARG A 35 15.79 -14.13 7.82
C ARG A 35 16.38 -13.63 6.49
N ALA A 36 16.29 -12.35 6.19
CA ALA A 36 16.62 -11.85 4.85
C ALA A 36 18.12 -11.70 4.62
N ASP A 37 18.60 -12.35 3.55
CA ASP A 37 19.88 -12.06 2.89
C ASP A 37 19.62 -11.85 1.39
N PRO A 38 19.74 -10.62 0.85
CA PRO A 38 20.19 -9.39 1.52
C PRO A 38 19.13 -8.79 2.47
N PRO A 39 19.56 -7.91 3.41
CA PRO A 39 18.69 -7.27 4.39
C PRO A 39 17.46 -6.60 3.77
N VAL A 40 16.37 -6.56 4.55
CA VAL A 40 15.18 -5.78 4.18
C VAL A 40 15.57 -4.30 4.09
N ASN A 41 15.14 -3.67 3.00
CA ASN A 41 15.42 -2.26 2.76
C ASN A 41 14.67 -1.39 3.78
N GLU A 42 15.29 -0.35 4.34
CA GLU A 42 14.66 0.56 5.31
C GLU A 42 13.34 1.16 4.81
N TYR A 43 13.24 1.45 3.51
CA TYR A 43 12.01 1.94 2.88
C TYR A 43 10.88 0.90 2.91
N THR A 44 11.21 -0.39 2.89
CA THR A 44 10.21 -1.46 3.07
C THR A 44 9.62 -1.41 4.47
N SER A 45 10.46 -1.33 5.51
CA SER A 45 10.00 -1.24 6.89
C SER A 45 9.20 0.03 7.12
N PHE A 46 9.67 1.17 6.62
CA PHE A 46 8.95 2.45 6.66
C PHE A 46 7.52 2.35 6.11
N LEU A 47 7.35 1.75 4.94
CA LEU A 47 6.04 1.58 4.32
C LEU A 47 5.12 0.64 5.13
N VAL A 48 5.65 -0.48 5.61
CA VAL A 48 4.85 -1.45 6.39
C VAL A 48 4.45 -0.86 7.73
N GLU A 49 5.40 -0.33 8.50
CA GLU A 49 5.16 0.25 9.82
C GLU A 49 4.21 1.44 9.75
N GLY A 50 4.39 2.29 8.73
CA GLY A 50 3.53 3.42 8.47
C GLY A 50 2.11 3.02 8.09
N ALA A 51 1.96 2.05 7.18
CA ALA A 51 0.64 1.52 6.81
C ALA A 51 -0.08 0.91 8.02
N VAL A 52 0.63 0.15 8.87
CA VAL A 52 0.05 -0.42 10.09
C VAL A 52 -0.37 0.67 11.08
N ARG A 53 0.47 1.69 11.27
CA ARG A 53 0.20 2.79 12.20
C ARG A 53 -1.10 3.55 11.87
N HIS A 54 -1.42 3.66 10.58
CA HIS A 54 -2.58 4.40 10.09
C HIS A 54 -3.68 3.48 9.53
N ILE A 55 -3.63 2.17 9.79
CA ILE A 55 -4.45 1.19 9.07
C ILE A 55 -5.95 1.44 9.18
N ASP A 56 -6.44 1.80 10.38
CA ASP A 56 -7.86 2.08 10.60
C ASP A 56 -8.33 3.28 9.77
N ARG A 57 -7.51 4.35 9.73
CA ARG A 57 -7.80 5.55 8.96
C ARG A 57 -7.70 5.29 7.45
N ILE A 58 -6.70 4.52 7.03
CA ILE A 58 -6.52 4.10 5.64
C ILE A 58 -7.74 3.30 5.17
N ASP A 59 -8.15 2.30 5.94
CA ASP A 59 -9.28 1.45 5.60
C ASP A 59 -10.61 2.21 5.60
N GLU A 60 -10.79 3.17 6.53
CA GLU A 60 -11.93 4.09 6.54
C GLU A 60 -11.97 4.95 5.26
N LEU A 61 -10.84 5.55 4.87
CA LEU A 61 -10.74 6.38 3.68
C LEU A 61 -10.99 5.56 2.41
N ILE A 62 -10.38 4.38 2.29
CA ILE A 62 -10.61 3.49 1.15
C ILE A 62 -12.10 3.17 1.06
N SER A 63 -12.73 2.72 2.15
CA SER A 63 -14.16 2.36 2.17
C SER A 63 -15.08 3.53 1.85
N THR A 64 -14.74 4.74 2.32
CA THR A 64 -15.53 5.95 2.11
C THR A 64 -15.55 6.37 0.63
N TYR A 65 -14.43 6.17 -0.06
CA TYR A 65 -14.23 6.71 -1.41
C TYR A 65 -14.22 5.63 -2.50
N SER A 66 -14.24 4.34 -2.16
CA SER A 66 -14.46 3.23 -3.09
C SER A 66 -15.95 3.04 -3.37
N GLU A 67 -16.50 3.85 -4.28
CA GLU A 67 -17.91 3.79 -4.68
C GLU A 67 -18.31 2.37 -5.12
N GLY A 68 -19.26 1.76 -4.40
CA GLY A 68 -19.84 0.45 -4.74
C GLY A 68 -19.01 -0.79 -4.35
N TRP A 69 -17.84 -0.61 -3.74
CA TRP A 69 -16.96 -1.71 -3.31
C TRP A 69 -16.70 -1.63 -1.81
N THR A 70 -16.96 -2.70 -1.08
CA THR A 70 -16.45 -2.85 0.29
C THR A 70 -15.01 -3.33 0.22
N LEU A 71 -14.18 -2.96 1.20
CA LEU A 71 -12.80 -3.45 1.33
C LEU A 71 -12.71 -4.96 1.19
N GLU A 72 -13.65 -5.69 1.81
CA GLU A 72 -13.70 -7.16 1.83
C GLU A 72 -13.93 -7.78 0.45
N ARG A 73 -14.58 -7.06 -0.47
CA ARG A 73 -14.87 -7.52 -1.83
C ARG A 73 -13.72 -7.24 -2.80
N MET A 74 -12.76 -6.41 -2.42
CA MET A 74 -11.57 -6.16 -3.24
C MET A 74 -10.67 -7.40 -3.29
N PRO A 75 -10.01 -7.68 -4.43
CA PRO A 75 -8.88 -8.60 -4.47
C PRO A 75 -7.90 -8.28 -3.34
N ALA A 76 -7.36 -9.32 -2.69
CA ALA A 76 -6.43 -9.13 -1.58
C ALA A 76 -5.19 -8.33 -1.99
N VAL A 77 -4.73 -8.48 -3.24
CA VAL A 77 -3.65 -7.66 -3.80
C VAL A 77 -4.06 -6.19 -3.87
N ASP A 78 -5.21 -5.87 -4.47
CA ASP A 78 -5.69 -4.48 -4.61
C ASP A 78 -5.84 -3.79 -3.26
N ARG A 79 -6.43 -4.48 -2.28
CA ARG A 79 -6.59 -3.96 -0.93
C ARG A 79 -5.25 -3.62 -0.30
N ASN A 80 -4.25 -4.49 -0.43
CA ASN A 80 -2.93 -4.24 0.16
C ASN A 80 -2.09 -3.23 -0.65
N VAL A 81 -2.29 -3.15 -1.97
CA VAL A 81 -1.76 -2.05 -2.81
C VAL A 81 -2.33 -0.71 -2.36
N LEU A 82 -3.64 -0.64 -2.15
CA LEU A 82 -4.29 0.57 -1.68
C LEU A 82 -3.87 0.94 -0.27
N ARG A 83 -3.68 -0.03 0.64
CA ARG A 83 -3.19 0.27 1.99
C ARG A 83 -1.79 0.89 1.97
N GLY A 84 -0.85 0.27 1.26
CA GLY A 84 0.51 0.81 1.11
C GLY A 84 0.54 2.15 0.34
N GLY A 85 -0.22 2.23 -0.75
CA GLY A 85 -0.29 3.43 -1.59
C GLY A 85 -0.97 4.62 -0.91
N THR A 86 -2.01 4.38 -0.12
CA THR A 86 -2.69 5.43 0.65
C THR A 86 -1.80 5.94 1.77
N TYR A 87 -1.09 5.04 2.47
CA TYR A 87 -0.10 5.44 3.46
C TYR A 87 0.95 6.39 2.83
N GLU A 88 1.59 5.93 1.75
CA GLU A 88 2.65 6.70 1.12
C GLU A 88 2.13 8.01 0.52
N MET A 89 0.92 8.02 -0.03
CA MET A 89 0.30 9.23 -0.60
C MET A 89 0.02 10.31 0.46
N LEU A 90 -0.51 9.91 1.60
CA LEU A 90 -1.06 10.85 2.58
C LEU A 90 -0.08 11.23 3.68
N TRP A 91 0.83 10.33 4.07
CA TRP A 91 1.75 10.54 5.21
C TRP A 91 3.24 10.53 4.84
N SER A 92 3.62 10.28 3.58
CA SER A 92 5.01 10.40 3.13
C SER A 92 5.19 11.56 2.15
N ASP A 93 6.12 12.45 2.46
CA ASP A 93 6.50 13.57 1.59
C ASP A 93 7.85 13.34 0.88
N GLU A 94 8.41 12.13 0.97
CA GLU A 94 9.73 11.79 0.38
C GLU A 94 9.70 11.53 -1.13
N VAL A 95 8.51 11.30 -1.69
CA VAL A 95 8.30 10.91 -3.08
C VAL A 95 7.22 11.80 -3.68
N PRO A 96 7.45 12.40 -4.86
CA PRO A 96 6.41 13.14 -5.56
C PRO A 96 5.15 12.28 -5.75
N GLU A 97 3.98 12.83 -5.43
CA GLU A 97 2.70 12.10 -5.42
C GLU A 97 2.39 11.38 -6.75
N GLY A 98 2.77 11.98 -7.89
CA GLY A 98 2.60 11.34 -9.20
C GLY A 98 3.45 10.08 -9.38
N VAL A 99 4.64 10.03 -8.77
CA VAL A 99 5.50 8.84 -8.76
C VAL A 99 4.93 7.78 -7.81
N VAL A 100 4.39 8.18 -6.64
CA VAL A 100 3.69 7.27 -5.72
C VAL A 100 2.56 6.55 -6.46
N ILE A 101 1.66 7.30 -7.12
CA ILE A 101 0.53 6.73 -7.88
C ILE A 101 1.05 5.75 -8.94
N SER A 102 1.99 6.19 -9.78
CA SER A 102 2.53 5.39 -10.88
C SER A 102 3.09 4.04 -10.40
N GLU A 103 3.85 4.05 -9.30
CA GLU A 103 4.51 2.84 -8.79
C GLU A 103 3.51 1.84 -8.17
N TRP A 104 2.51 2.31 -7.42
CA TRP A 104 1.48 1.41 -6.87
C TRP A 104 0.52 0.89 -7.93
N VAL A 105 0.18 1.70 -8.93
CA VAL A 105 -0.61 1.29 -10.11
C VAL A 105 0.13 0.22 -10.91
N HIS A 106 1.45 0.37 -11.08
CA HIS A 106 2.26 -0.63 -11.74
C HIS A 106 2.25 -1.98 -10.99
N LEU A 107 2.34 -1.96 -9.65
CA LEU A 107 2.24 -3.19 -8.85
C LEU A 107 0.87 -3.87 -8.98
N ALA A 108 -0.23 -3.09 -9.00
CA ALA A 108 -1.56 -3.63 -9.26
C ALA A 108 -1.65 -4.29 -10.65
N ALA A 109 -1.05 -3.68 -11.68
CA ALA A 109 -1.02 -4.21 -13.03
C ALA A 109 -0.23 -5.52 -13.15
N GLU A 110 0.85 -5.65 -12.38
CA GLU A 110 1.71 -6.84 -12.42
C GLU A 110 1.15 -8.02 -11.62
N LEU A 111 0.28 -7.79 -10.62
CA LEU A 111 -0.02 -8.80 -9.58
C LEU A 111 -1.52 -9.07 -9.36
N SER A 112 -2.41 -8.31 -9.99
CA SER A 112 -3.86 -8.42 -9.76
C SER A 112 -4.62 -8.63 -11.09
N THR A 113 -5.80 -8.02 -11.25
CA THR A 113 -6.66 -8.16 -12.43
C THR A 113 -6.44 -7.05 -13.46
N ASP A 114 -6.96 -7.23 -14.68
CA ASP A 114 -6.90 -6.23 -15.75
C ASP A 114 -7.55 -4.88 -15.38
N GLU A 115 -8.55 -4.89 -14.49
CA GLU A 115 -9.27 -3.69 -14.03
C GLU A 115 -8.57 -2.99 -12.85
N SER A 116 -7.67 -3.69 -12.16
CA SER A 116 -7.02 -3.23 -10.93
C SER A 116 -6.21 -1.93 -11.10
N PRO A 117 -5.42 -1.74 -12.18
CA PRO A 117 -4.62 -0.52 -12.36
C PRO A 117 -5.49 0.73 -12.45
N GLN A 118 -6.60 0.64 -13.19
CA GLN A 118 -7.53 1.76 -13.36
C GLN A 118 -8.20 2.12 -12.03
N PHE A 119 -8.63 1.10 -11.29
CA PHE A 119 -9.25 1.27 -9.97
C PHE A 119 -8.28 1.93 -8.97
N VAL A 120 -7.08 1.39 -8.80
CA VAL A 120 -6.06 1.92 -7.89
C VAL A 120 -5.66 3.35 -8.27
N ASN A 121 -5.47 3.61 -9.57
CA ASN A 121 -5.14 4.95 -10.06
C ASN A 121 -6.23 5.97 -9.69
N GLY A 122 -7.50 5.61 -9.94
CA GLY A 122 -8.64 6.48 -9.65
C GLY A 122 -8.73 6.85 -8.17
N LEU A 123 -8.56 5.87 -7.27
CA LEU A 123 -8.68 6.11 -5.84
C LEU A 123 -7.49 6.90 -5.28
N LEU A 124 -6.25 6.57 -5.65
CA LEU A 124 -5.08 7.33 -5.21
C LEU A 124 -5.06 8.76 -5.79
N ALA A 125 -5.51 8.96 -7.02
CA ALA A 125 -5.67 10.29 -7.60
C ALA A 125 -6.74 11.11 -6.85
N ARG A 126 -7.82 10.47 -6.39
CA ARG A 126 -8.83 11.11 -5.54
C ARG A 126 -8.24 11.51 -4.19
N PHE A 127 -7.44 10.65 -3.55
CA PHE A 127 -6.75 11.00 -2.30
C PHE A 127 -5.77 12.14 -2.45
N LYS A 128 -5.02 12.20 -3.55
CA LYS A 128 -4.17 13.35 -3.87
C LYS A 128 -4.96 14.66 -3.88
N GLN A 129 -6.16 14.68 -4.47
CA GLN A 129 -7.02 15.89 -4.50
C GLN A 129 -7.58 16.25 -3.13
N LEU A 130 -7.87 15.24 -2.30
CA LEU A 130 -8.45 15.42 -0.96
C LEU A 130 -7.40 15.70 0.12
N LYS A 131 -6.13 15.36 -0.09
CA LYS A 131 -5.04 15.52 0.90
C LYS A 131 -5.07 16.88 1.63
N PRO A 132 -5.31 18.03 0.97
CA PRO A 132 -5.37 19.34 1.65
C PRO A 132 -6.59 19.55 2.58
N SER A 133 -7.66 18.76 2.42
CA SER A 133 -8.91 18.88 3.18
C SER A 133 -9.13 17.74 4.19
N LEU A 134 -8.30 16.70 4.15
CA LEU A 134 -8.35 15.61 5.12
C LEU A 134 -7.74 16.06 6.45
N SER A 135 -8.44 15.77 7.55
CA SER A 135 -7.82 15.71 8.87
C SER A 135 -7.06 14.39 8.95
N LEU A 136 -5.73 14.46 8.90
CA LEU A 136 -4.79 13.34 8.94
C LEU A 136 -4.09 13.22 10.29
#